data_AF-A0AAN9PL90-F1
#
_entry.id   AF-A0AAN9PL90-F1
#
_cell.length_a   1.000
_cell.length_b   1.000
_cell.length_c   1.000
_cell.angle_alpha   90.00
_cell.angle_beta   90.00
_cell.angle_gamma   90.00
#
_symmetry.space_group_name_H-M   'P 1'
#
loop_
_entity.id
_entity.type
_entity.pdbx_description
1 polymer ?
#
loop_
_entity_poly.entity_id
_entity_poly.type
_entity_poly.pdbx_seq_one_letter_code
_entity_poly.pdbx_strand_id
1 'polypeptide(L)'
;MSQNVDVLSPDDNAQGIPNPSASKNQSSEGSCCGKSDPAWKHVAYTRQGKTSTYTCLYYASSFRGGGINRMKQHLAGVTGQISFCKKVSHDVRYQIQQLLKNIKEKKKYDDLDEAYDDPTNDTERISFIKSVDASDVVKDAQTLCDMFAEVIEWVGPANVVHIVTDNTANYVAAGRLIHEKYETIF
;
A
#
# COMPACT_ATOMS: atom_id res chain seq x y z
N MET A 1 68.01 -53.93 -9.71
CA MET A 1 67.99 -53.78 -11.18
C MET A 1 66.53 -53.78 -11.56
N SER A 2 65.93 -52.59 -11.60
CA SER A 2 65.61 -51.89 -12.85
C SER A 2 64.32 -52.47 -13.46
N GLN A 3 63.31 -51.73 -13.87
CA GLN A 3 63.09 -50.29 -14.02
C GLN A 3 61.59 -50.14 -14.37
N ASN A 4 60.99 -49.04 -13.90
CA ASN A 4 59.98 -48.21 -14.58
C ASN A 4 58.62 -48.83 -14.96
N VAL A 5 57.61 -48.47 -14.16
CA VAL A 5 56.28 -48.13 -14.69
C VAL A 5 56.25 -46.62 -14.89
N ASP A 6 56.03 -46.23 -16.13
CA ASP A 6 55.93 -44.85 -16.55
C ASP A 6 54.53 -44.30 -16.29
N VAL A 7 54.51 -43.02 -15.91
CA VAL A 7 53.53 -41.99 -16.29
C VAL A 7 52.41 -41.63 -15.28
N LEU A 8 52.65 -40.44 -14.69
CA LEU A 8 51.76 -39.39 -14.16
C LEU A 8 51.26 -39.50 -12.70
N SER A 9 52.04 -38.88 -11.80
CA SER A 9 51.53 -38.04 -10.69
C SER A 9 51.66 -36.56 -11.13
N PRO A 10 51.26 -35.52 -10.36
CA PRO A 10 50.58 -35.53 -9.06
C PRO A 10 49.43 -34.49 -8.92
N ASP A 11 48.68 -34.66 -7.82
CA ASP A 11 48.20 -33.66 -6.85
C ASP A 11 47.18 -32.55 -7.20
N ASP A 12 46.39 -32.30 -6.15
CA ASP A 12 45.61 -31.12 -5.79
C ASP A 12 44.33 -30.82 -6.57
N ASN A 13 43.18 -31.15 -5.97
CA ASN A 13 42.16 -30.11 -5.90
C ASN A 13 41.34 -30.18 -4.61
N ALA A 14 41.54 -29.14 -3.82
CA ALA A 14 40.79 -28.76 -2.64
C ALA A 14 39.31 -28.54 -2.95
N GLN A 15 38.52 -28.54 -1.89
CA GLN A 15 37.15 -28.07 -1.86
C GLN A 15 37.03 -26.71 -2.57
N GLY A 16 36.22 -26.66 -3.63
CA GLY A 16 35.92 -25.45 -4.38
C GLY A 16 34.45 -25.42 -4.77
N ILE A 17 33.65 -24.69 -4.00
CA ILE A 17 32.31 -24.24 -4.40
C ILE A 17 32.47 -23.34 -5.64
N PRO A 18 31.84 -23.62 -6.79
CA PRO A 18 31.74 -22.64 -7.85
C PRO A 18 30.56 -21.72 -7.54
N ASN A 19 30.90 -20.53 -7.08
CA ASN A 19 30.04 -19.35 -7.08
C ASN A 19 30.06 -18.74 -8.49
N PRO A 20 28.91 -18.51 -9.15
CA PRO A 20 28.77 -17.47 -10.14
C PRO A 20 27.97 -16.32 -9.54
N SER A 21 28.67 -15.41 -8.88
CA SER A 21 28.19 -14.05 -8.70
C SER A 21 28.01 -13.38 -10.06
N ALA A 22 26.97 -12.55 -10.14
CA ALA A 22 26.76 -11.46 -11.09
C ALA A 22 26.17 -11.81 -12.46
N SER A 23 24.84 -11.87 -12.49
CA SER A 23 24.08 -10.99 -13.40
C SER A 23 22.86 -10.43 -12.67
N LYS A 24 23.09 -9.25 -12.08
CA LYS A 24 22.03 -8.27 -11.79
C LYS A 24 21.37 -7.91 -13.13
N ASN A 25 20.06 -8.09 -13.22
CA ASN A 25 19.19 -7.23 -14.01
C ASN A 25 17.90 -7.11 -13.16
N GLN A 26 17.86 -6.19 -12.19
CA GLN A 26 17.32 -4.85 -12.40
C GLN A 26 15.98 -4.97 -13.14
N SER A 27 14.86 -5.08 -12.43
CA SER A 27 14.15 -3.91 -11.88
C SER A 27 14.29 -2.73 -12.84
N SER A 28 13.43 -2.68 -13.85
CA SER A 28 13.21 -1.47 -14.63
C SER A 28 11.85 -0.92 -14.25
N GLU A 29 11.90 0.11 -13.44
CA GLU A 29 10.79 0.98 -13.10
C GLU A 29 10.19 1.55 -14.39
N GLY A 30 8.91 1.23 -14.60
CA GLY A 30 7.96 2.10 -15.28
C GLY A 30 6.94 2.53 -14.24
N SER A 31 7.19 3.67 -13.59
CA SER A 31 6.23 4.45 -12.80
C SER A 31 4.95 4.66 -13.63
N CYS A 32 3.72 4.47 -13.16
CA CYS A 32 3.13 4.83 -11.88
C CYS A 32 1.97 3.87 -11.51
N CYS A 33 2.00 3.26 -10.32
CA CYS A 33 0.80 2.90 -9.56
C CYS A 33 1.24 2.37 -8.20
N GLY A 34 1.21 3.24 -7.19
CA GLY A 34 1.59 2.91 -5.83
C GLY A 34 0.75 1.73 -5.30
N LYS A 35 1.46 0.77 -4.69
CA LYS A 35 0.98 -0.49 -4.10
C LYS A 35 0.73 -1.56 -5.17
N SER A 36 1.70 -2.46 -5.33
CA SER A 36 1.61 -3.66 -6.16
C SER A 36 0.33 -4.43 -5.87
N ASP A 37 -0.62 -4.39 -6.82
CA ASP A 37 -1.91 -5.08 -6.75
C ASP A 37 -1.70 -6.56 -6.34
N PRO A 38 -2.27 -7.03 -5.21
CA PRO A 38 -2.03 -8.39 -4.72
C PRO A 38 -2.45 -9.47 -5.72
N ALA A 39 -3.31 -9.14 -6.69
CA ALA A 39 -3.68 -10.05 -7.77
C ALA A 39 -2.49 -10.48 -8.63
N TRP A 40 -1.40 -9.70 -8.69
CA TRP A 40 -0.18 -10.09 -9.43
C TRP A 40 0.46 -11.38 -8.92
N LYS A 41 0.22 -11.78 -7.67
CA LYS A 41 0.67 -13.07 -7.13
C LYS A 41 0.01 -14.28 -7.80
N HIS A 42 -1.08 -14.06 -8.53
CA HIS A 42 -1.93 -15.10 -9.10
C HIS A 42 -1.95 -15.07 -10.64
N VAL A 43 -1.17 -14.16 -11.23
CA VAL A 43 -1.24 -13.82 -12.66
C VAL A 43 0.17 -13.65 -13.22
N ALA A 44 0.46 -14.34 -14.31
CA ALA A 44 1.63 -14.08 -15.13
C ALA A 44 1.30 -13.08 -16.25
N TYR A 45 2.23 -12.16 -16.52
CA TYR A 45 2.14 -11.19 -17.60
C TYR A 45 3.25 -11.42 -18.62
N THR A 46 2.88 -11.45 -19.90
CA THR A 46 3.84 -11.45 -21.00
C THR A 46 3.46 -10.40 -22.03
N ARG A 47 4.47 -9.65 -22.51
CA ARG A 47 4.32 -8.65 -23.56
C ARG A 47 4.96 -9.20 -24.84
N GLN A 48 4.12 -9.52 -25.83
CA GLN A 48 4.60 -9.90 -27.16
C GLN A 48 4.25 -8.78 -28.14
N GLY A 49 5.21 -7.88 -28.36
CA GLY A 49 5.04 -6.68 -29.18
C GLY A 49 4.01 -5.70 -28.59
N LYS A 50 2.95 -5.40 -29.35
CA LYS A 50 1.83 -4.55 -28.92
C LYS A 50 0.76 -5.30 -28.12
N THR A 51 0.85 -6.62 -28.03
CA THR A 51 -0.17 -7.44 -27.35
C THR A 51 0.28 -7.80 -25.93
N SER A 52 -0.54 -7.40 -24.96
CA SER A 52 -0.41 -7.80 -23.55
C SER A 52 -1.20 -9.08 -23.31
N THR A 53 -0.56 -10.12 -22.79
CA THR A 53 -1.20 -11.40 -22.45
C THR A 53 -1.15 -11.63 -20.94
N TYR A 54 -2.30 -11.91 -20.34
CA TYR A 54 -2.45 -12.19 -18.92
C TYR A 54 -2.81 -13.66 -18.74
N THR A 55 -2.03 -14.38 -17.94
CA THR A 55 -2.18 -15.83 -17.74
C THR A 55 -2.49 -16.14 -16.29
N CYS A 56 -3.58 -16.86 -16.05
CA CYS A 56 -3.95 -17.36 -14.73
C CYS A 56 -3.00 -18.49 -14.30
N LEU A 57 -2.35 -18.36 -13.14
CA LEU A 57 -1.37 -19.34 -12.68
C LEU A 57 -2.00 -20.68 -12.25
N TYR A 58 -3.31 -20.73 -12.00
CA TYR A 58 -4.00 -21.95 -11.52
C TYR A 58 -4.52 -22.87 -12.63
N TYR A 59 -4.82 -22.32 -13.81
CA TYR A 59 -5.41 -23.08 -14.93
C TYR A 59 -4.74 -22.76 -16.27
N ALA A 60 -3.65 -21.98 -16.26
CA ALA A 60 -2.91 -21.52 -17.44
C ALA A 60 -3.78 -20.88 -18.54
N SER A 61 -4.99 -20.44 -18.19
CA SER A 61 -5.85 -19.70 -19.10
C SER A 61 -5.22 -18.35 -19.40
N SER A 62 -5.02 -18.06 -20.68
CA SER A 62 -4.42 -16.83 -21.15
C SER A 62 -5.45 -15.96 -21.86
N PHE A 63 -5.40 -14.67 -21.58
CA PHE A 63 -6.29 -13.68 -22.15
C PHE A 63 -5.44 -12.59 -22.81
N ARG A 64 -5.70 -12.31 -24.08
CA ARG A 64 -5.02 -11.25 -24.84
C ARG A 64 -5.79 -9.94 -24.71
N GLY A 65 -5.10 -8.87 -24.31
CA GLY A 65 -5.68 -7.54 -24.13
C GLY A 65 -6.55 -7.40 -22.86
N GLY A 66 -7.12 -6.22 -22.64
CA GLY A 66 -8.16 -5.99 -21.62
C GLY A 66 -7.70 -5.76 -20.17
N GLY A 67 -6.40 -5.85 -19.87
CA GLY A 67 -5.81 -5.40 -18.61
C GLY A 67 -6.05 -6.30 -17.40
N ILE A 68 -5.40 -5.97 -16.27
CA ILE A 68 -5.44 -6.73 -15.01
C ILE A 68 -6.86 -6.85 -14.41
N ASN A 69 -7.76 -5.89 -14.70
CA ASN A 69 -9.12 -5.88 -14.16
C ASN A 69 -9.93 -7.10 -14.60
N ARG A 70 -9.81 -7.51 -15.88
CA ARG A 70 -10.46 -8.73 -16.37
C ARG A 70 -9.94 -9.97 -15.66
N MET A 71 -8.63 -10.01 -15.40
CA MET A 71 -8.03 -11.13 -14.68
C MET A 71 -8.48 -11.18 -13.21
N LYS A 72 -8.64 -10.03 -12.53
CA LYS A 72 -9.24 -9.97 -11.20
C LYS A 72 -10.66 -10.53 -11.19
N GLN A 73 -11.47 -10.25 -12.21
CA GLN A 73 -12.81 -10.81 -12.35
C GLN A 73 -12.79 -12.34 -12.57
N HIS A 74 -11.90 -12.84 -13.43
CA HIS A 74 -11.69 -14.29 -13.64
C HIS A 74 -11.34 -15.03 -12.34
N LEU A 75 -10.44 -14.45 -11.53
CA LEU A 75 -10.01 -15.04 -10.27
C LEU A 75 -11.08 -14.93 -9.18
N ALA A 76 -11.81 -13.81 -9.11
CA ALA A 76 -12.85 -13.58 -8.09
C ALA A 76 -14.13 -14.38 -8.31
N GLY A 77 -14.32 -14.98 -9.49
CA GLY A 77 -15.57 -15.67 -9.81
C GLY A 77 -16.78 -14.76 -9.95
N VAL A 78 -16.55 -13.46 -10.19
CA VAL A 78 -17.62 -12.50 -10.44
C VAL A 78 -18.09 -12.69 -11.88
N THR A 79 -19.40 -12.92 -12.06
CA THR A 79 -20.01 -13.10 -13.39
C THR A 79 -19.82 -11.84 -14.23
N GLY A 80 -19.21 -11.96 -15.42
CA GLY A 80 -18.89 -10.84 -16.32
C GLY A 80 -18.49 -11.32 -17.73
N GLN A 81 -17.78 -10.48 -18.50
CA GLN A 81 -17.33 -10.76 -19.88
C GLN A 81 -16.21 -11.83 -20.01
N ILE A 82 -15.79 -12.45 -18.90
CA ILE A 82 -14.70 -13.41 -18.84
C ILE A 82 -15.12 -14.60 -17.97
N SER A 83 -14.77 -15.82 -18.39
CA SER A 83 -15.07 -17.03 -17.62
C SER A 83 -14.27 -17.03 -16.31
N PHE A 84 -14.80 -17.64 -15.25
CA PHE A 84 -14.09 -17.73 -13.98
C PHE A 84 -13.21 -18.98 -13.88
N CYS A 85 -12.18 -18.93 -13.04
CA CYS A 85 -11.33 -20.08 -12.78
C CYS A 85 -11.97 -21.04 -11.77
N LYS A 86 -12.20 -22.29 -12.18
CA LYS A 86 -12.73 -23.34 -11.28
C LYS A 86 -11.68 -23.90 -10.31
N LYS A 87 -10.39 -23.66 -10.56
CA LYS A 87 -9.25 -24.20 -9.77
C LYS A 87 -8.71 -23.25 -8.69
N VAL A 88 -9.22 -22.02 -8.59
CA VAL A 88 -8.77 -21.07 -7.56
C VAL A 88 -9.36 -21.49 -6.21
N SER A 89 -8.52 -21.61 -5.18
CA SER A 89 -8.95 -21.91 -3.81
C SER A 89 -9.95 -20.88 -3.29
N HIS A 90 -10.85 -21.29 -2.39
CA HIS A 90 -11.85 -20.40 -1.80
C HIS A 90 -11.21 -19.18 -1.14
N ASP A 91 -10.11 -19.36 -0.40
CA ASP A 91 -9.43 -18.27 0.31
C ASP A 91 -8.90 -17.21 -0.65
N VAL A 92 -8.30 -17.64 -1.77
CA VAL A 92 -7.77 -16.74 -2.80
C VAL A 92 -8.92 -16.01 -3.51
N ARG A 93 -10.02 -16.73 -3.82
CA ARG A 93 -11.22 -16.10 -4.38
C ARG A 93 -11.78 -15.03 -3.45
N TYR A 94 -11.90 -15.35 -2.16
CA TYR A 94 -12.38 -14.43 -1.14
C TYR A 94 -11.48 -13.20 -1.04
N GLN A 95 -10.16 -13.38 -0.93
CA GLN A 95 -9.20 -12.27 -0.88
C GLN A 95 -9.37 -11.31 -2.07
N ILE A 96 -9.47 -11.84 -3.29
CA ILE A 96 -9.63 -11.01 -4.50
C ILE A 96 -11.01 -10.36 -4.56
N GLN A 97 -12.07 -11.04 -4.12
CA GLN A 97 -13.40 -10.45 -3.99
C GLN A 97 -13.39 -9.26 -3.02
N GLN A 98 -12.72 -9.38 -1.87
CA GLN A 98 -12.62 -8.28 -0.91
C GLN A 98 -11.82 -7.11 -1.49
N LEU A 99 -10.73 -7.36 -2.23
CA LEU A 99 -10.01 -6.30 -2.94
C LEU A 99 -10.93 -5.54 -3.91
N LEU A 100 -11.75 -6.25 -4.68
CA LEU A 100 -12.68 -5.63 -5.61
C LEU A 100 -13.79 -4.84 -4.90
N LYS A 101 -14.27 -5.31 -3.74
CA LYS A 101 -15.26 -4.58 -2.92
C LYS A 101 -14.66 -3.29 -2.35
N ASN A 102 -13.48 -3.38 -1.73
CA ASN A 102 -12.77 -2.22 -1.18
C ASN A 102 -12.48 -1.15 -2.23
N ILE A 103 -12.18 -1.54 -3.48
CA ILE A 103 -11.98 -0.60 -4.60
C ILE A 103 -13.30 0.09 -4.98
N LYS A 104 -14.43 -0.63 -5.00
CA LYS A 104 -15.75 -0.04 -5.29
C LYS A 104 -16.24 0.87 -4.18
N GLU A 105 -16.00 0.51 -2.93
CA GLU A 105 -16.38 1.32 -1.77
C GLU A 105 -15.58 2.62 -1.70
N LYS A 106 -14.28 2.59 -2.03
CA LYS A 106 -13.48 3.81 -2.20
C LYS A 106 -14.09 4.74 -3.25
N LYS A 107 -14.41 4.21 -4.44
CA LYS A 107 -15.05 5.01 -5.51
C LYS A 107 -16.39 5.62 -5.08
N LYS A 108 -17.19 4.90 -4.30
CA LYS A 108 -18.48 5.41 -3.79
C LYS A 108 -18.33 6.57 -2.81
N TYR A 109 -17.23 6.59 -2.05
CA TYR A 109 -16.91 7.70 -1.16
C TYR A 109 -16.35 8.90 -1.95
N ASP A 110 -15.52 8.64 -2.97
CA ASP A 110 -15.02 9.68 -3.89
C ASP A 110 -16.17 10.38 -4.65
N ASP A 111 -17.21 9.65 -5.09
CA ASP A 111 -18.40 10.22 -5.78
C ASP A 111 -19.32 11.08 -4.88
N LEU A 112 -19.12 11.12 -3.55
CA LEU A 112 -19.92 11.93 -2.61
C LEU A 112 -19.26 13.29 -2.26
N ASP A 113 -18.05 13.56 -2.74
CA ASP A 113 -17.30 14.81 -2.51
C ASP A 113 -17.46 15.84 -3.64
N GLU A 114 -18.35 15.58 -4.62
CA GLU A 114 -18.60 16.42 -5.80
C GLU A 114 -19.39 17.71 -5.48
N ALA A 115 -18.99 18.42 -4.43
CA ALA A 115 -19.46 19.76 -4.06
C ALA A 115 -18.37 20.71 -3.54
N TYR A 116 -17.09 20.33 -3.45
CA TYR A 116 -15.99 21.23 -3.08
C TYR A 116 -14.69 20.90 -3.84
N ASP A 117 -14.49 21.55 -5.00
CA ASP A 117 -13.25 21.51 -5.78
C ASP A 117 -12.11 22.24 -5.00
N ASP A 118 -11.14 21.51 -4.43
CA ASP A 118 -9.82 22.07 -4.07
C ASP A 118 -8.68 21.20 -4.65
N PRO A 119 -7.93 21.68 -5.66
CA PRO A 119 -6.96 20.87 -6.39
C PRO A 119 -5.56 20.96 -5.76
N THR A 120 -5.34 20.35 -4.60
CA THR A 120 -3.99 20.00 -4.15
C THR A 120 -3.94 18.59 -3.55
N ASN A 121 -3.89 17.63 -4.47
CA ASN A 121 -3.52 16.25 -4.25
C ASN A 121 -2.05 16.15 -3.77
N ASP A 122 -1.85 16.37 -2.47
CA ASP A 122 -0.88 15.66 -1.67
C ASP A 122 -1.66 14.89 -0.59
N THR A 123 -2.42 13.89 -1.04
CA THR A 123 -3.30 13.05 -0.22
C THR A 123 -2.49 12.07 0.65
N GLU A 124 -1.61 12.59 1.50
CA GLU A 124 -1.12 11.87 2.66
C GLU A 124 -2.23 11.85 3.72
N ARG A 125 -3.21 10.98 3.48
CA ARG A 125 -4.23 10.45 4.41
C ARG A 125 -4.63 11.39 5.56
N ILE A 126 -5.41 12.42 5.23
CA ILE A 126 -6.20 13.12 6.25
C ILE A 126 -7.09 12.08 6.93
N SER A 127 -6.92 11.90 8.24
CA SER A 127 -7.64 10.93 9.05
C SER A 127 -8.35 11.66 10.17
N PHE A 128 -9.67 11.50 10.25
CA PHE A 128 -10.46 12.08 11.31
C PHE A 128 -10.22 11.36 12.65
N ILE A 129 -9.87 12.10 13.70
CA ILE A 129 -9.57 11.53 15.03
C ILE A 129 -10.83 11.43 15.89
N LYS A 130 -11.46 12.56 16.22
CA LYS A 130 -12.67 12.62 17.04
C LYS A 130 -13.47 13.90 16.80
N SER A 131 -14.79 13.85 17.04
CA SER A 131 -15.67 15.01 17.21
C SER A 131 -16.19 15.07 18.63
N VAL A 132 -16.39 16.29 19.13
CA VAL A 132 -17.04 16.55 20.41
C VAL A 132 -18.23 17.46 20.14
N ASP A 133 -19.41 17.12 20.67
CA ASP A 133 -20.57 18.02 20.63
C ASP A 133 -20.38 19.12 21.67
N ALA A 134 -20.22 20.35 21.20
CA ALA A 134 -20.01 21.53 22.03
C ALA A 134 -21.27 22.41 22.15
N SER A 135 -22.44 21.91 21.76
CA SER A 135 -23.69 22.69 21.74
C SER A 135 -24.06 23.25 23.12
N ASP A 136 -23.75 22.52 24.19
CA ASP A 136 -24.04 22.89 25.58
C ASP A 136 -22.80 23.29 26.40
N VAL A 137 -21.60 23.27 25.79
CA VAL A 137 -20.33 23.48 26.50
C VAL A 137 -19.73 24.85 26.16
N VAL A 138 -19.40 25.57 27.23
CA VAL A 138 -18.99 26.97 27.22
C VAL A 138 -17.73 27.16 26.38
N LYS A 139 -17.78 28.21 25.57
CA LYS A 139 -16.80 28.60 24.56
C LYS A 139 -15.48 29.12 25.15
N ASP A 140 -15.13 28.78 26.38
CA ASP A 140 -13.94 29.33 27.04
C ASP A 140 -12.64 28.64 26.61
N ALA A 141 -11.53 29.36 26.77
CA ALA A 141 -10.21 28.89 26.34
C ALA A 141 -9.74 27.65 27.10
N GLN A 142 -10.17 27.50 28.36
CA GLN A 142 -9.74 26.40 29.22
C GLN A 142 -10.38 25.08 28.78
N THR A 143 -11.69 25.11 28.55
CA THR A 143 -12.46 23.96 28.08
C THR A 143 -11.98 23.50 26.71
N LEU A 144 -11.65 24.44 25.81
CA LEU A 144 -11.01 24.13 24.54
C LEU A 144 -9.63 23.49 24.73
N CYS A 145 -8.79 24.05 25.61
CA CYS A 145 -7.48 23.49 25.93
C CYS A 145 -7.60 22.05 26.46
N ASP A 146 -8.58 21.76 27.31
CA ASP A 146 -8.80 20.43 27.87
C ASP A 146 -9.24 19.43 26.79
N MET A 147 -10.12 19.85 25.87
CA MET A 147 -10.52 19.03 24.70
C MET A 147 -9.33 18.69 23.81
N PHE A 148 -8.47 19.66 23.51
CA PHE A 148 -7.27 19.47 22.70
C PHE A 148 -6.24 18.61 23.44
N ALA A 149 -6.03 18.84 24.75
CA ALA A 149 -5.12 18.05 25.55
C ALA A 149 -5.49 16.57 25.55
N GLU A 150 -6.78 16.24 25.62
CA GLU A 150 -7.26 14.86 25.53
C GLU A 150 -6.91 14.22 24.16
N VAL A 151 -6.99 14.97 23.05
CA VAL A 151 -6.52 14.49 21.73
C VAL A 151 -5.02 14.25 21.76
N ILE A 152 -4.25 15.23 22.25
CA ILE A 152 -2.78 15.20 22.24
C ILE A 152 -2.27 14.05 23.10
N GLU A 153 -2.87 13.80 24.25
CA GLU A 153 -2.53 12.67 25.12
C GLU A 153 -2.85 11.33 24.46
N TRP A 154 -3.97 11.23 23.74
CA TRP A 154 -4.35 10.02 23.00
C TRP A 154 -3.41 9.73 21.82
N VAL A 155 -3.06 10.75 21.04
CA VAL A 155 -2.09 10.64 19.93
C VAL A 155 -0.66 10.46 20.44
N GLY A 156 -0.37 11.02 21.61
CA GLY A 156 0.96 11.22 22.17
C GLY A 156 1.58 12.55 21.69
N PRO A 157 2.07 13.41 22.60
CA PRO A 157 2.59 14.74 22.23
C PRO A 157 3.78 14.70 21.28
N ALA A 158 4.59 13.63 21.30
CA ALA A 158 5.71 13.45 20.37
C ALA A 158 5.27 13.23 18.90
N ASN A 159 4.00 12.88 18.68
CA ASN A 159 3.42 12.65 17.36
C ASN A 159 2.61 13.86 16.86
N VAL A 160 2.58 14.96 17.62
CA VAL A 160 1.89 16.20 17.26
C VAL A 160 2.94 17.26 16.96
N VAL A 161 2.96 17.78 15.73
CA VAL A 161 3.93 18.82 15.32
C VAL A 161 3.34 20.21 15.51
N HIS A 162 2.09 20.41 15.08
CA HIS A 162 1.43 21.71 15.06
C HIS A 162 -0.09 21.51 15.17
N ILE A 163 -0.76 22.45 15.85
CA ILE A 163 -2.21 22.48 15.98
C ILE A 163 -2.74 23.76 15.34
N VAL A 164 -3.48 23.58 14.25
CA VAL A 164 -4.14 24.68 13.55
C VAL A 164 -5.53 24.88 14.14
N THR A 165 -5.79 26.06 14.71
CA THR A 165 -7.09 26.44 15.28
C THR A 165 -7.61 27.73 14.65
N ASP A 166 -8.90 28.02 14.86
CA ASP A 166 -9.52 29.26 14.40
C ASP A 166 -8.91 30.49 15.11
N ASN A 167 -8.98 31.67 14.47
CA ASN A 167 -8.38 32.91 14.99
C ASN A 167 -9.26 33.66 16.02
N THR A 168 -10.41 33.11 16.39
CA THR A 168 -11.23 33.72 17.44
C THR A 168 -10.52 33.70 18.80
N ALA A 169 -10.81 34.70 19.63
CA ALA A 169 -10.05 35.00 20.85
C ALA A 169 -9.88 33.79 21.80
N ASN A 170 -10.90 32.93 21.90
CA ASN A 170 -10.87 31.77 22.79
C ASN A 170 -9.95 30.66 22.27
N TYR A 171 -9.88 30.45 20.95
CA TYR A 171 -8.98 29.48 20.33
C TYR A 171 -7.53 29.96 20.35
N VAL A 172 -7.29 31.26 20.14
CA VAL A 172 -5.97 31.87 20.33
C VAL A 172 -5.49 31.74 21.77
N ALA A 173 -6.38 31.96 22.75
CA ALA A 173 -6.06 31.75 24.16
C ALA A 173 -5.80 30.27 24.48
N ALA A 174 -6.61 29.34 23.94
CA ALA A 174 -6.40 27.91 24.11
C ALA A 174 -5.07 27.44 23.49
N GLY A 175 -4.70 27.93 22.31
CA GLY A 175 -3.42 27.64 21.67
C GLY A 175 -2.23 28.06 22.53
N ARG A 176 -2.32 29.22 23.19
CA ARG A 176 -1.29 29.66 24.16
C ARG A 176 -1.19 28.71 25.35
N LEU A 177 -2.33 28.27 25.92
CA LEU A 177 -2.34 27.32 27.03
C LEU A 177 -1.76 25.95 26.63
N ILE A 178 -2.01 25.50 25.40
CA ILE A 178 -1.42 24.26 24.87
C ILE A 178 0.08 24.39 24.72
N HIS A 179 0.57 25.52 24.21
CA HIS A 179 2.01 25.76 24.06
C HIS A 179 2.72 25.79 25.42
N GLU A 180 2.08 26.36 26.44
CA GLU A 180 2.58 26.31 27.83
C GLU A 180 2.58 24.89 28.40
N LYS A 181 1.60 24.05 28.04
CA LYS A 181 1.49 22.65 28.50
C LYS A 181 2.41 21.68 27.76
N TYR A 182 2.69 21.95 26.49
CA TYR A 182 3.46 21.09 25.60
C TYR A 182 4.52 21.90 24.83
N GLU A 183 5.72 22.04 25.41
CA GLU A 183 6.83 22.79 24.82
C GLU A 183 7.28 22.29 23.43
N THR A 184 6.89 21.07 23.04
CA THR A 184 7.27 20.44 21.78
C THR A 184 6.35 20.77 20.61
N ILE A 185 5.20 21.40 20.87
CA ILE A 185 4.15 21.69 19.87
C ILE A 185 4.18 23.20 19.57
N PHE A 186 4.41 23.55 18.30
CA PHE A 186 4.61 24.93 17.83
C PHE A 186 3.55 25.36 16.83
#